data_AF-E0QM91-F1
#
_entry.id   AF-E0QM91-F1
#
_cell.length_a   1.000
_cell.length_b   1.000
_cell.length_c   1.000
_cell.angle_alpha   90.00
_cell.angle_beta   90.00
_cell.angle_gamma   90.00
#
_symmetry.space_group_name_H-M   'P 1'
#
loop_
_entity.id
_entity.type
_entity.pdbx_description
1 polymer ?
#
loop_
_entity_poly.entity_id
_entity_poly.type
_entity_poly.pdbx_seq_one_letter_code
_entity_poly.pdbx_strand_id
1 'polypeptide(L)'
;MQDSKEKRVLSAVWRTGRGSRHGDPLYGVRRTLKTGANLLTEKQAEKLEAVFADDFHACVEAAWISYQDMMHAYRQKNRQYGKHLMQQVIEKLANIPKDIAAGLPELRRLGRTLKRR
;
A
#
# COMPACT_ATOMS: atom_id res chain seq x y z
N MET A 1 14.78 -4.76 -8.40
CA MET A 1 13.36 -5.19 -8.49
C MET A 1 12.35 -4.17 -7.92
N GLN A 2 12.75 -2.91 -7.63
CA GLN A 2 11.83 -1.82 -7.25
C GLN A 2 11.39 -0.98 -8.46
N ASP A 3 12.28 -0.77 -9.43
CA ASP A 3 12.07 0.05 -10.64
C ASP A 3 10.88 -0.39 -11.53
N SER A 4 10.54 -1.70 -11.53
CA SER A 4 9.38 -2.21 -12.30
C SER A 4 8.03 -1.92 -11.63
N LYS A 5 7.98 -1.74 -10.31
CA LYS A 5 6.74 -1.41 -9.59
C LYS A 5 6.48 0.10 -9.62
N GLU A 6 7.54 0.90 -9.60
CA GLU A 6 7.46 2.36 -9.66
C GLU A 6 6.88 2.85 -11.00
N LYS A 7 7.27 2.23 -12.12
CA LYS A 7 6.72 2.52 -13.46
C LYS A 7 5.23 2.18 -13.59
N ARG A 8 4.75 1.15 -12.89
CA ARG A 8 3.33 0.76 -12.85
C ARG A 8 2.46 1.77 -12.10
N VAL A 9 3.00 2.35 -11.03
CA VAL A 9 2.29 3.41 -10.30
C VAL A 9 2.07 4.63 -11.20
N LEU A 10 3.02 4.97 -12.07
CA LEU A 10 2.92 6.13 -12.97
C LEU A 10 1.87 5.95 -14.11
N SER A 11 1.68 4.73 -14.63
CA SER A 11 0.71 4.44 -15.69
C SER A 11 -0.75 4.48 -15.18
N ALA A 12 -0.98 4.05 -13.94
CA ALA A 12 -2.29 3.95 -13.29
C ALA A 12 -3.02 5.30 -13.09
N VAL A 13 -2.25 6.37 -12.91
CA VAL A 13 -2.71 7.69 -12.42
C VAL A 13 -3.58 8.44 -13.40
N TRP A 14 -3.49 8.10 -14.68
CA TRP A 14 -4.23 8.80 -15.73
C TRP A 14 -5.72 8.43 -15.78
N ARG A 15 -6.21 7.49 -14.95
CA ARG A 15 -7.59 6.97 -15.08
C ARG A 15 -8.36 6.75 -13.77
N THR A 16 -7.88 7.21 -12.61
CA THR A 16 -8.54 7.00 -11.31
C THR A 16 -9.76 7.90 -11.11
N GLY A 17 -10.91 7.51 -11.70
CA GLY A 17 -12.12 8.33 -11.62
C GLY A 17 -13.47 7.63 -11.79
N ARG A 18 -13.59 6.29 -11.67
CA ARG A 18 -14.90 5.63 -11.78
C ARG A 18 -15.13 4.47 -10.80
N GLY A 19 -15.68 4.85 -9.64
CA GLY A 19 -16.83 4.22 -9.00
C GLY A 19 -16.86 2.70 -8.81
N SER A 20 -16.55 2.30 -7.57
CA SER A 20 -16.85 0.99 -7.01
C SER A 20 -18.37 0.73 -6.94
N ARG A 21 -18.88 -0.05 -7.90
CA ARG A 21 -20.21 -0.67 -7.91
C ARG A 21 -20.09 -2.15 -8.25
N HIS A 22 -21.15 -2.90 -7.94
CA HIS A 22 -21.30 -4.35 -8.14
C HIS A 22 -20.55 -4.84 -9.40
N GLY A 23 -19.49 -5.65 -9.20
CA GLY A 23 -18.57 -6.08 -10.26
C GLY A 23 -17.13 -5.57 -10.11
N ASP A 24 -16.89 -4.63 -9.20
CA ASP A 24 -15.53 -4.15 -8.87
C ASP A 24 -14.68 -5.27 -8.21
N PRO A 25 -13.54 -5.67 -8.82
CA PRO A 25 -12.61 -6.64 -8.25
C PRO A 25 -12.15 -6.30 -6.82
N LEU A 26 -12.01 -5.01 -6.48
CA LEU A 26 -11.63 -4.56 -5.13
C LEU A 26 -12.70 -4.87 -4.09
N TYR A 27 -13.98 -4.80 -4.47
CA TYR A 27 -15.08 -5.13 -3.57
C TYR A 27 -14.98 -6.61 -3.13
N GLY A 28 -14.60 -7.50 -4.06
CA GLY A 28 -14.43 -8.93 -3.82
C GLY A 28 -13.24 -9.33 -2.94
N VAL A 29 -12.29 -8.41 -2.70
CA VAL A 29 -11.10 -8.63 -1.84
C VAL A 29 -11.04 -7.67 -0.64
N ARG A 30 -12.10 -6.87 -0.39
CA ARG A 30 -12.15 -5.88 0.69
C ARG A 30 -11.79 -6.43 2.08
N ARG A 31 -12.16 -7.67 2.39
CA ARG A 31 -11.80 -8.31 3.67
C ARG A 31 -10.31 -8.65 3.70
N THR A 32 -9.81 -9.25 2.63
CA THR A 32 -8.39 -9.61 2.44
C THR A 32 -7.47 -8.39 2.56
N LEU A 33 -7.88 -7.24 2.00
CA LEU A 33 -7.14 -5.98 2.11
C LEU A 33 -6.89 -5.51 3.54
N LYS A 34 -7.72 -5.91 4.51
CA LYS A 34 -7.54 -5.51 5.93
C LYS A 34 -6.90 -6.59 6.78
N THR A 35 -6.80 -7.80 6.25
CA THR A 35 -6.16 -8.90 6.95
C THR A 35 -4.66 -8.72 6.89
N GLY A 36 -3.96 -9.06 7.98
CA GLY A 36 -2.51 -9.04 7.99
C GLY A 36 -1.96 -10.04 6.96
N ALA A 37 -0.94 -9.67 6.20
CA ALA A 37 -0.35 -10.53 5.16
C ALA A 37 0.05 -11.92 5.70
N ASN A 38 0.49 -11.98 6.95
CA ASN A 38 0.87 -13.20 7.65
C ASN A 38 -0.32 -14.10 8.10
N LEU A 39 -1.55 -13.64 7.91
CA LEU A 39 -2.78 -14.35 8.27
C LEU A 39 -3.61 -14.74 7.04
N LEU A 40 -3.12 -14.41 5.83
CA LEU A 40 -3.77 -14.77 4.59
C LEU A 40 -3.53 -16.25 4.30
N THR A 41 -4.58 -16.94 3.86
CA THR A 41 -4.40 -18.24 3.21
C THR A 41 -3.78 -18.03 1.82
N GLU A 42 -3.12 -19.06 1.29
CA GLU A 42 -2.52 -19.02 -0.05
C GLU A 42 -3.54 -18.57 -1.11
N LYS A 43 -4.74 -19.17 -1.12
CA LYS A 43 -5.83 -18.78 -2.02
C LYS A 43 -6.28 -17.32 -1.86
N GLN A 44 -6.19 -16.76 -0.65
CA GLN A 44 -6.52 -15.34 -0.42
C GLN A 44 -5.43 -14.42 -0.95
N ALA A 45 -4.16 -14.82 -0.80
CA ALA A 45 -3.01 -14.11 -1.34
C ALA A 45 -3.05 -14.11 -2.88
N GLU A 46 -3.26 -15.27 -3.52
CA GLU A 46 -3.39 -15.39 -4.97
C GLU A 46 -4.50 -14.50 -5.54
N LYS A 47 -5.68 -14.53 -4.90
CA LYS A 47 -6.81 -13.67 -5.32
C LYS A 47 -6.47 -12.18 -5.20
N LEU A 48 -5.72 -11.81 -4.17
CA LEU A 48 -5.30 -10.42 -3.97
C LEU A 48 -4.25 -10.01 -5.01
N GLU A 49 -3.28 -10.86 -5.30
CA GLU A 49 -2.27 -10.65 -6.34
C GLU A 49 -2.91 -10.53 -7.73
N ALA A 50 -3.92 -11.35 -8.04
CA ALA A 50 -4.67 -11.24 -9.29
C ALA A 50 -5.37 -9.88 -9.44
N VAL A 51 -5.86 -9.30 -8.34
CA VAL A 51 -6.45 -7.94 -8.35
C VAL A 51 -5.38 -6.87 -8.54
N PHE A 52 -4.21 -7.02 -7.91
CA PHE A 52 -3.08 -6.09 -8.04
C PHE A 52 -2.29 -6.23 -9.36
N ALA A 53 -2.55 -7.27 -10.15
CA ALA A 53 -1.99 -7.41 -11.49
C ALA A 53 -2.47 -6.28 -12.43
N ASP A 54 -3.66 -5.74 -12.20
CA ASP A 54 -4.16 -4.56 -12.90
C ASP A 54 -3.43 -3.30 -12.40
N ASP A 55 -2.76 -2.60 -13.31
CA ASP A 55 -2.09 -1.33 -13.01
C ASP A 55 -3.05 -0.30 -12.41
N PHE A 56 -4.35 -0.35 -12.72
CA PHE A 56 -5.36 0.52 -12.10
C PHE A 56 -5.38 0.42 -10.57
N HIS A 57 -4.99 -0.73 -10.01
CA HIS A 57 -4.93 -0.97 -8.57
C HIS A 57 -3.54 -0.76 -7.95
N ALA A 58 -2.55 -0.27 -8.71
CA ALA A 58 -1.20 -0.05 -8.19
C ALA A 58 -1.18 0.91 -6.99
N CYS A 59 -2.06 1.93 -6.97
CA CYS A 59 -2.18 2.84 -5.84
C CYS A 59 -2.76 2.15 -4.58
N VAL A 60 -3.66 1.20 -4.77
CA VAL A 60 -4.25 0.40 -3.70
C VAL A 60 -3.24 -0.63 -3.19
N GLU A 61 -2.45 -1.26 -4.07
CA GLU A 61 -1.33 -2.13 -3.70
C GLU A 61 -0.33 -1.38 -2.80
N ALA A 62 0.08 -0.18 -3.21
CA ALA A 62 1.02 0.65 -2.44
C ALA A 62 0.46 1.03 -1.06
N ALA A 63 -0.82 1.38 -0.98
CA ALA A 63 -1.49 1.68 0.29
C ALA A 63 -1.61 0.44 1.18
N TRP A 64 -1.92 -0.72 0.59
CA TRP A 64 -1.99 -2.00 1.30
C TRP A 64 -0.64 -2.40 1.89
N ILE A 65 0.45 -2.36 1.10
CA ILE A 65 1.82 -2.65 1.56
C ILE A 65 2.18 -1.73 2.74
N SER A 66 1.91 -0.43 2.60
CA SER A 66 2.19 0.55 3.66
C SER A 66 1.42 0.20 4.95
N TYR A 67 0.15 -0.18 4.83
CA TYR A 67 -0.66 -0.63 5.96
C TYR A 67 -0.08 -1.90 6.61
N GLN A 68 0.37 -2.87 5.81
CA GLN A 68 0.99 -4.10 6.32
C GLN A 68 2.28 -3.82 7.08
N ASP A 69 3.16 -2.95 6.56
CA ASP A 69 4.39 -2.57 7.23
C ASP A 69 4.11 -1.88 8.58
N MET A 70 3.12 -0.98 8.62
CA MET A 70 2.68 -0.34 9.86
C MET A 70 2.15 -1.37 10.87
N MET A 71 1.28 -2.28 10.43
CA MET A 71 0.73 -3.35 11.27
C MET A 71 1.84 -4.27 11.80
N HIS A 72 2.83 -4.59 10.97
CA HIS A 72 3.98 -5.39 11.37
C HIS A 72 4.80 -4.70 12.46
N ALA A 73 5.06 -3.40 12.30
CA ALA A 73 5.74 -2.58 13.31
C ALA A 73 4.96 -2.54 14.64
N TYR A 74 3.63 -2.32 14.58
CA TYR A 74 2.78 -2.28 15.77
C TYR A 74 2.71 -3.61 16.53
N ARG A 75 2.76 -4.74 15.83
CA ARG A 75 2.67 -6.08 16.44
C ARG A 75 3.98 -6.58 17.05
N GLN A 76 5.08 -5.82 16.93
CA GLN A 76 6.35 -6.22 17.52
C GLN A 76 6.30 -6.26 19.04
N LYS A 77 6.75 -7.38 19.63
CA LYS A 77 6.90 -7.52 21.08
C LYS A 77 7.99 -6.59 21.63
N ASN A 78 9.07 -6.41 20.87
CA ASN A 78 10.13 -5.46 21.22
C ASN A 78 9.72 -4.05 20.78
N ARG A 79 9.47 -3.18 21.76
CA ARG A 79 9.04 -1.80 21.53
C ARG A 79 10.07 -0.94 20.77
N GLN A 80 11.37 -1.12 21.05
CA GLN A 80 12.42 -0.35 20.36
C GLN A 80 12.49 -0.76 18.88
N TYR A 81 12.42 -2.06 18.62
CA TYR A 81 12.41 -2.58 17.25
C TYR A 81 11.15 -2.16 16.48
N GLY A 82 9.97 -2.25 17.10
CA GLY A 82 8.73 -1.75 16.51
C GLY A 82 8.78 -0.26 16.18
N LYS A 83 9.35 0.57 17.07
CA LYS A 83 9.56 2.00 16.81
C LYS A 83 10.51 2.21 15.62
N HIS A 84 11.59 1.45 15.53
CA HIS A 84 12.52 1.52 14.41
C HIS A 84 11.83 1.18 13.08
N LEU A 85 11.04 0.11 13.03
CA LEU A 85 10.27 -0.26 11.83
C LEU A 85 9.25 0.83 11.46
N MET A 86 8.53 1.39 12.42
CA MET A 86 7.59 2.48 12.16
C MET A 86 8.30 3.71 11.58
N GLN A 87 9.49 4.05 12.10
CA GLN A 87 10.30 5.15 11.58
C GLN A 87 10.70 4.92 10.11
N GLN A 88 11.11 3.69 9.76
CA GLN A 88 11.41 3.35 8.36
C GLN A 88 10.19 3.52 7.45
N VAL A 89 8.99 3.13 7.90
CA VAL A 89 7.75 3.33 7.14
C VAL A 89 7.49 4.82 6.92
N ILE A 90 7.58 5.63 7.97
CA ILE A 90 7.40 7.08 7.89
C ILE A 90 8.39 7.70 6.91
N GLU A 91 9.66 7.30 6.97
CA GLU A 91 10.70 7.78 6.06
C GLU A 91 10.44 7.40 4.61
N LYS A 92 10.08 6.15 4.34
CA LYS A 92 9.69 5.69 2.99
C LYS A 92 8.54 6.54 2.44
N LEU A 93 7.47 6.73 3.22
CA LEU A 93 6.29 7.50 2.81
C LEU A 93 6.59 8.99 2.63
N ALA A 94 7.37 9.59 3.53
CA ALA A 94 7.73 11.01 3.47
C ALA A 94 8.63 11.32 2.27
N ASN A 95 9.43 10.34 1.83
CA ASN A 95 10.46 10.50 0.80
C ASN A 95 10.10 9.88 -0.56
N ILE A 96 8.83 9.50 -0.80
CA ILE A 96 8.36 9.04 -2.13
C ILE A 96 8.84 10.00 -3.24
N PRO A 97 9.48 9.55 -4.33
CA PRO A 97 9.88 10.40 -5.45
C PRO A 97 8.73 11.25 -6.00
N LYS A 98 9.01 12.46 -6.52
CA LYS A 98 7.96 13.44 -6.89
C LYS A 98 7.08 12.96 -8.06
N ASP A 99 7.69 12.29 -9.01
CA ASP A 99 7.06 11.61 -10.13
C ASP A 99 6.07 10.56 -9.64
N ILE A 100 6.50 9.66 -8.75
CA ILE A 100 5.63 8.61 -8.17
C ILE A 100 4.56 9.22 -7.26
N ALA A 101 4.91 10.28 -6.54
CA ALA A 101 4.01 10.98 -5.63
C ALA A 101 2.80 11.59 -6.30
N ALA A 102 2.87 11.91 -7.60
CA ALA A 102 1.70 12.34 -8.36
C ALA A 102 0.59 11.29 -8.35
N GLY A 103 0.96 10.00 -8.25
CA GLY A 103 0.02 8.88 -8.14
C GLY A 103 -0.33 8.40 -6.76
N LEU A 104 0.38 8.88 -5.75
CA LEU A 104 0.18 8.52 -4.34
C LEU A 104 0.16 9.77 -3.44
N PRO A 105 -0.60 10.84 -3.80
CA PRO A 105 -0.49 12.11 -3.10
C PRO A 105 -0.91 12.00 -1.63
N GLU A 106 -1.88 11.15 -1.31
CA GLU A 106 -2.35 10.87 0.05
C GLU A 106 -1.28 10.16 0.88
N LEU A 107 -0.60 9.14 0.34
CA LEU A 107 0.44 8.40 1.05
C LEU A 107 1.65 9.29 1.36
N ARG A 108 2.06 10.13 0.40
CA ARG A 108 3.12 11.10 0.64
C ARG A 108 2.74 12.13 1.69
N ARG A 109 1.49 12.61 1.66
CA ARG A 109 0.97 13.56 2.66
C ARG A 109 0.92 12.91 4.04
N LEU A 110 0.51 11.65 4.14
CA LEU A 110 0.50 10.88 5.38
C LEU A 110 1.92 10.78 5.95
N GLY A 111 2.89 10.33 5.15
CA GLY A 111 4.29 10.22 5.60
C GLY A 111 4.85 11.54 6.13
N ARG A 112 4.63 12.65 5.42
CA ARG A 112 5.05 13.98 5.89
C ARG A 112 4.36 14.43 7.18
N THR A 113 3.07 14.11 7.33
CA THR A 113 2.31 14.42 8.55
C THR A 113 2.84 13.64 9.74
N LEU A 114 3.07 12.33 9.57
CA LEU A 114 3.60 11.48 10.62
C LEU A 114 5.03 11.85 11.01
N LYS A 115 5.89 12.23 10.06
CA LYS A 115 7.27 12.66 10.32
C LYS A 115 7.37 13.93 11.18
N ARG A 116 6.34 14.77 11.19
CA ARG A 116 6.32 16.03 11.97
C ARG A 116 5.88 15.84 13.42
N ARG A 117 5.36 14.66 13.78
CA ARG A 117 4.88 14.34 15.12
C ARG A 117 5.91 13.49 15.85
#